data_AF-A0A2S1YJZ6-F1
#
_entry.id   AF-A0A2S1YJZ6-F1
#
_cell.length_a   1.000
_cell.length_b   1.000
_cell.length_c   1.000
_cell.angle_alpha   90.00
_cell.angle_beta   90.00
_cell.angle_gamma   90.00
#
_symmetry.space_group_name_H-M   'P 1'
#
loop_
_entity.id
_entity.type
_entity.pdbx_description
1 polymer ?
#
loop_
_entity_poly.entity_id
_entity_poly.type
_entity_poly.pdbx_seq_one_letter_code
_entity_poly.pdbx_strand_id
1 'polypeptide(L)'
;MVGKIEVVFTPSVISYLDDLVLILYKKEYFGFIESAEKYVDDIYDAVSDRIKKSSHKKTQKPLKYLGAEYIFLSPTREQLGMRFLKKKSKLSDYWNFE
;
A
#
# COMPACT_ATOMS: atom_id res chain seq x y z
N MET A 1 25.22 6.45 6.91
CA MET A 1 24.18 7.47 7.09
C MET A 1 23.00 7.09 6.22
N VAL A 2 21.87 6.67 6.80
CA VAL A 2 20.66 6.30 6.04
C VAL A 2 19.98 7.59 5.60
N GLY A 3 19.71 7.76 4.30
CA GLY A 3 19.11 8.97 3.75
C GLY A 3 17.78 9.32 4.43
N LYS A 4 17.51 10.61 4.63
CA LYS A 4 16.25 11.11 5.19
C LYS A 4 15.13 10.75 4.22
N ILE A 5 14.29 9.78 4.59
CA ILE A 5 13.09 9.44 3.81
C ILE A 5 12.06 10.54 4.08
N GLU A 6 11.73 11.29 3.05
CA GLU A 6 10.66 12.27 3.04
C GLU A 6 9.37 11.59 2.56
N VAL A 7 8.32 11.67 3.37
CA VAL A 7 7.01 11.09 3.06
C VAL A 7 6.13 12.21 2.56
N VAL A 8 5.65 12.08 1.32
CA VAL A 8 4.75 13.06 0.69
C VAL A 8 3.39 12.39 0.49
N PHE A 9 2.34 13.04 0.97
CA PHE A 9 0.96 12.59 0.80
C PHE A 9 0.37 13.12 -0.50
N THR A 10 -0.40 12.30 -1.20
CA THR A 10 -1.15 12.75 -2.36
C THR A 10 -2.36 13.58 -1.93
N PRO A 11 -2.83 14.54 -2.74
CA PRO A 11 -3.99 15.37 -2.40
C PRO A 11 -5.23 14.56 -2.00
N SER A 12 -5.46 13.43 -2.68
CA SER A 12 -6.57 12.53 -2.36
C SER A 12 -6.49 11.92 -0.96
N VAL A 13 -5.28 11.64 -0.46
CA VAL A 13 -5.09 11.10 0.89
C VAL A 13 -5.31 12.18 1.93
N ILE A 14 -4.85 13.40 1.65
CA ILE A 14 -5.08 14.56 2.53
C ILE A 14 -6.58 14.80 2.67
N SER A 15 -7.30 14.94 1.55
CA SER A 15 -8.76 15.13 1.59
C SER A 15 -9.50 14.00 2.32
N TYR A 16 -9.06 12.75 2.14
CA TYR A 16 -9.64 11.63 2.88
C TYR A 16 -9.42 11.73 4.38
N LEU A 17 -8.22 12.13 4.83
CA LEU A 17 -7.89 12.27 6.24
C LEU A 17 -8.63 13.47 6.86
N ASP A 18 -8.83 14.55 6.11
CA ASP A 18 -9.65 15.68 6.54
C ASP A 18 -11.12 15.27 6.72
N ASP A 19 -11.68 14.55 5.75
CA ASP A 19 -13.05 14.01 5.83
C ASP A 19 -13.18 13.01 7.00
N LEU A 20 -12.12 12.27 7.31
CA LEU A 20 -12.11 11.29 8.39
C LEU A 20 -12.36 11.95 9.75
N VAL A 21 -11.86 13.16 9.99
CA VAL A 21 -12.14 13.93 11.24
C VAL A 21 -13.65 14.05 11.44
N LEU A 22 -14.36 14.53 10.40
CA LEU A 22 -15.81 14.73 10.45
C LEU A 22 -16.56 13.40 10.61
N ILE A 23 -16.09 12.33 9.95
CA ILE A 23 -16.69 10.99 10.09
C ILE A 23 -16.55 10.49 11.52
N LEU A 24 -15.37 10.62 12.12
CA LEU A 24 -15.08 10.16 13.47
C LEU A 24 -15.89 10.92 14.51
N TYR A 25 -16.01 12.23 14.35
CA TYR A 25 -16.84 13.07 15.22
C TYR A 25 -18.34 12.76 15.07
N LYS A 26 -18.87 12.71 13.85
CA LYS A 26 -20.30 12.40 13.60
C LYS A 26 -20.73 11.01 14.07
N LYS A 27 -19.81 10.07 14.11
CA LYS A 27 -20.05 8.70 14.62
C LYS A 27 -19.82 8.58 16.12
N GLU A 28 -19.56 9.68 16.82
CA GLU A 28 -19.37 9.72 18.27
C GLU A 28 -18.21 8.83 18.76
N TYR A 29 -17.22 8.56 17.91
CA TYR A 29 -15.96 7.93 18.35
C TYR A 29 -15.19 8.85 19.30
N PHE A 30 -15.38 10.16 19.13
CA PHE A 30 -14.85 11.21 19.99
C PHE A 30 -15.98 12.15 20.39
N GLY A 31 -16.02 12.55 21.67
CA GLY A 31 -16.99 13.53 22.17
C GLY A 31 -16.68 14.98 21.78
N PHE A 32 -15.46 15.24 21.29
CA PHE A 32 -14.95 16.56 20.90
C PHE A 32 -14.28 16.46 19.54
N ILE A 33 -14.47 17.47 18.69
CA ILE A 33 -13.91 17.47 17.33
C ILE A 33 -12.38 17.54 17.37
N GLU A 34 -11.83 18.27 18.33
CA GLU A 34 -10.39 18.43 18.57
C GLU A 34 -9.71 17.09 18.88
N SER A 35 -10.44 16.15 19.49
CA SER A 35 -9.92 14.80 19.75
C SER A 35 -9.86 13.96 18.46
N ALA A 36 -10.79 14.17 17.53
CA ALA A 36 -10.77 13.53 16.22
C ALA A 36 -9.68 14.12 15.32
N GLU A 37 -9.48 15.44 15.35
CA GLU A 37 -8.37 16.13 14.67
C GLU A 37 -7.03 15.59 15.16
N LYS A 38 -6.83 15.56 16.47
CA LYS A 38 -5.61 15.02 17.08
C LYS A 38 -5.34 13.58 16.67
N TYR A 39 -6.38 12.74 16.60
CA TYR A 39 -6.22 11.36 16.14
C TYR A 39 -5.76 11.27 14.68
N VAL A 40 -6.24 12.16 13.81
CA VAL A 40 -5.81 12.23 12.42
C VAL A 40 -4.38 12.77 12.31
N ASP A 41 -4.00 13.76 13.11
CA ASP A 41 -2.61 14.23 13.21
C ASP A 41 -1.67 13.08 13.62
N ASP A 42 -2.05 12.29 14.63
CA ASP A 42 -1.29 11.12 15.07
C ASP A 42 -1.15 10.07 13.94
N ILE A 43 -2.08 10.00 12.98
CA ILE A 43 -1.95 9.14 11.78
C ILE A 43 -0.84 9.68 10.85
N TYR A 44 -0.80 10.99 10.59
CA TYR A 44 0.25 11.59 9.76
C TYR A 44 1.65 11.31 10.32
N ASP A 45 1.80 11.46 11.64
CA ASP A 45 3.05 11.17 12.35
C ASP A 45 3.38 9.69 12.31
N ALA A 46 2.41 8.82 12.59
CA ALA A 46 2.61 7.37 12.58
C ALA A 46 3.03 6.84 11.20
N VAL A 47 2.44 7.36 10.12
CA VAL A 47 2.82 7.00 8.75
C VAL A 47 4.27 7.41 8.47
N SER A 48 4.61 8.65 8.80
CA SER A 48 5.96 9.20 8.62
C SER A 48 7.02 8.40 9.39
N ASP A 49 6.70 7.97 10.60
CA ASP A 49 7.62 7.23 11.47
C ASP A 49 7.73 5.74 11.12
N ARG A 50 6.61 5.10 10.77
CA ARG A 50 6.58 3.66 10.51
C ARG A 50 7.13 3.31 9.13
N ILE A 51 6.91 4.16 8.11
CA ILE A 51 7.51 3.96 6.78
C ILE A 51 9.04 3.94 6.90
N LYS A 52 9.63 4.88 7.65
CA LYS A 52 11.07 4.94 7.93
C LYS A 52 11.61 3.69 8.65
N LYS A 53 10.82 3.11 9.56
CA LYS A 53 11.22 1.95 10.37
C LYS A 53 10.92 0.61 9.70
N SER A 54 10.13 0.60 8.61
CA SER A 54 9.81 -0.62 7.87
C SER A 54 10.99 -1.06 7.00
N SER A 55 11.99 -1.68 7.62
CA SER A 55 12.81 -2.65 6.89
C SER A 55 11.83 -3.66 6.29
N HIS A 56 11.85 -3.85 4.98
CA HIS A 56 10.95 -4.77 4.27
C HIS A 56 10.89 -6.09 5.06
N LYS A 57 9.75 -6.36 5.71
CA LYS A 57 9.58 -7.59 6.48
C LYS A 57 9.78 -8.74 5.50
N LYS A 58 10.69 -9.67 5.83
CA LYS A 58 10.91 -10.86 4.99
C LYS A 58 9.57 -11.55 4.80
N THR A 59 9.11 -11.62 3.56
CA THR A 59 7.86 -12.29 3.19
C THR A 59 7.84 -13.68 3.82
N GLN A 60 6.80 -13.97 4.59
CA GLN A 60 6.63 -15.27 5.23
C GLN A 60 6.67 -16.37 4.15
N LYS A 61 7.30 -17.52 4.44
CA LYS A 61 7.46 -18.65 3.50
C LYS A 61 6.20 -18.98 2.69
N PRO A 62 4.98 -19.07 3.28
CA PRO A 62 3.77 -19.40 2.51
C PRO A 62 3.35 -18.32 1.52
N LEU A 63 3.80 -17.06 1.66
CA LEU A 63 3.41 -15.96 0.76
C LEU A 63 4.50 -15.63 -0.27
N LYS A 64 5.65 -16.32 -0.24
CA LYS A 64 6.75 -16.08 -1.19
C LYS A 64 6.36 -16.36 -2.64
N TYR A 65 5.47 -17.32 -2.90
CA TYR A 65 5.07 -17.68 -4.26
C TYR A 65 4.29 -16.56 -4.98
N LEU A 66 3.60 -15.69 -4.24
CA LEU A 66 2.80 -14.59 -4.79
C LEU A 66 3.63 -13.50 -5.46
N GLY A 67 4.95 -13.50 -5.25
CA GLY A 67 5.91 -12.58 -5.87
C GLY A 67 7.14 -13.27 -6.43
N ALA A 68 7.09 -14.57 -6.71
CA ALA A 68 8.23 -15.33 -7.25
C ALA A 68 8.35 -15.24 -8.78
N GLU A 69 7.25 -14.95 -9.48
CA GLU A 69 7.21 -14.82 -10.94
C GLU A 69 6.85 -13.38 -11.32
N TYR A 70 7.82 -12.46 -11.24
CA TYR A 70 7.71 -11.15 -11.88
C TYR A 70 8.76 -11.04 -12.99
N ILE A 71 8.38 -10.41 -14.10
CA ILE A 71 9.30 -10.00 -15.14
C ILE A 71 9.55 -8.51 -14.92
N PHE A 72 10.80 -8.14 -14.61
CA PHE A 72 11.19 -6.73 -14.68
C PHE A 72 11.27 -6.34 -16.16
N LEU A 73 10.26 -5.62 -16.66
CA LEU A 73 10.41 -4.90 -17.91
C LEU A 73 11.24 -3.65 -17.61
N SER A 74 12.47 -3.61 -18.12
CA SER A 74 13.32 -2.42 -18.08
C SER A 74 12.60 -1.26 -18.76
N PRO A 75 12.48 -0.07 -18.15
CA PRO A 75 11.69 1.01 -18.71
C PRO A 75 12.37 1.60 -19.95
N THR A 76 11.70 1.54 -21.09
CA THR A 76 11.82 2.62 -22.07
C THR A 76 10.97 3.78 -21.56
N ARG A 77 11.50 5.02 -21.64
CA ARG A 77 11.22 6.19 -20.79
C ARG A 77 9.77 6.67 -20.58
N GLU A 78 8.73 6.05 -21.14
CA GLU A 78 7.45 6.76 -21.31
C GLU A 78 6.21 6.11 -20.66
N GLN A 79 6.26 4.89 -20.11
CA GLN A 79 5.04 4.27 -19.56
C GLN A 79 5.29 3.53 -18.24
N LEU A 80 5.10 4.23 -17.12
CA LEU A 80 5.06 3.63 -15.79
C LEU A 80 3.68 2.99 -15.57
N GLY A 81 3.52 1.74 -15.99
CA GLY A 81 2.31 0.95 -15.73
C GLY A 81 2.66 -0.41 -15.13
N MET A 82 2.25 -0.67 -13.89
CA MET A 82 2.28 -2.04 -13.34
C MET A 82 1.08 -2.82 -13.90
N ARG A 83 1.28 -3.66 -14.91
CA ARG A 83 0.26 -4.62 -15.36
C ARG A 83 0.41 -5.94 -14.59
N PHE A 84 -0.56 -6.25 -13.75
CA PHE A 84 -0.67 -7.55 -13.11
C PHE A 84 -1.23 -8.56 -14.11
N LEU A 85 -0.43 -9.54 -14.52
CA LEU A 85 -0.90 -10.70 -15.28
C LEU A 85 -0.80 -11.94 -14.41
N LYS A 86 -1.97 -12.48 -14.05
CA LYS A 86 -2.10 -13.80 -13.44
C LYS A 86 -2.06 -14.83 -14.57
N LYS A 87 -0.98 -15.61 -14.69
CA LYS A 87 -0.99 -16.80 -15.54
C LYS A 87 -1.91 -17.83 -14.89
N LYS A 88 -2.97 -18.25 -15.59
CA LYS A 88 -3.65 -19.51 -15.24
C LYS A 88 -2.72 -20.64 -15.69
N SER A 89 -2.05 -21.31 -14.76
CA SER A 89 -1.33 -22.55 -15.05
C SER A 89 -2.27 -23.74 -14.85
N LYS A 90 -2.62 -24.39 -15.96
CA LYS A 90 -2.50 -25.83 -16.16
C LYS A 90 -2.69 -26.12 -17.66
N LEU A 91 -1.58 -26.22 -18.37
CA LEU A 91 -1.50 -26.70 -19.76
C LEU A 91 -0.93 -28.14 -19.75
N SER A 92 -1.49 -29.00 -18.91
CA SER A 92 -1.18 -30.44 -18.88
C SER A 92 -2.40 -31.35 -18.99
N ASP A 93 -3.61 -30.81 -19.08
CA ASP A 93 -4.85 -31.61 -19.00
C ASP A 93 -5.57 -31.77 -20.36
N TYR A 94 -4.92 -31.43 -21.49
CA TYR A 94 -5.51 -31.51 -22.84
C TYR A 94 -4.55 -32.05 -23.92
N TRP A 95 -3.86 -33.15 -23.64
CA TRP A 95 -3.32 -34.02 -24.70
C TRP A 95 -3.53 -35.48 -24.31
N ASN A 96 -4.72 -35.99 -24.59
CA ASN A 96 -4.99 -37.40 -24.81
C ASN A 96 -6.06 -37.49 -25.90
N PHE A 97 -5.62 -37.48 -27.15
CA PHE A 97 -6.35 -38.02 -28.29
C PHE A 97 -5.30 -38.70 -29.17
N GLU A 98 -5.07 -39.97 -28.89
CA GLU A 98 -4.87 -41.03 -29.88
C GLU A 98 -5.59 -42.28 -29.36
#